data_AF-A0A935FVZ9-F1
#
_entry.id   AF-A0A935FVZ9-F1
#
_cell.length_a   1.000
_cell.length_b   1.000
_cell.length_c   1.000
_cell.angle_alpha   90.00
_cell.angle_beta   90.00
_cell.angle_gamma   90.00
#
_symmetry.space_group_name_H-M   'P 1'
#
loop_
_entity.id
_entity.type
_entity.pdbx_description
1 polymer ?
#
loop_
_entity_poly.entity_id
_entity_poly.type
_entity_poly.pdbx_seq_one_letter_code
_entity_poly.pdbx_strand_id
1 'polypeptide(L)'
;MKKRVKRSDEDASARFNKLSELLQATRIRKDFPESHVFVRNVPIRTTQIPGSVTASGAGARVNTFGPFMDIQGIPHWFDFVRVRKLIALYIQGHSLPAILFDSTFTQSRFQLINGKPVELRRNFNIDPDSVWIQTRLFENNAPADQYCGLRVKGGTITLDSDPFMESNRFTISSTCNVICDLKLEQNIVFESDPTSPFGKDARLAKYELPDSFKFSFKNNTKEIISVGDARWKVYGQDSNFRYTGNQTCTYNSFVSRLAIQMECNNPTFNILNCESPFFQFSGSAKIVQSWWGFAGCQN
;
A
#
# COMPACT_ATOMS: atom_id res chain seq x y z
N MET A 1 -38.97 56.35 37.62
CA MET A 1 -39.44 55.93 36.28
C MET A 1 -38.26 55.32 35.52
N LYS A 2 -38.50 54.22 34.80
CA LYS A 2 -37.59 53.12 34.42
C LYS A 2 -36.30 53.50 33.65
N LYS A 3 -35.13 53.07 34.15
CA LYS A 3 -33.87 52.91 33.38
C LYS A 3 -33.07 51.73 33.94
N ARG A 4 -33.44 50.50 33.59
CA ARG A 4 -32.63 49.29 33.73
C ARG A 4 -33.23 48.23 32.81
N VAL A 5 -32.39 47.32 32.31
CA VAL A 5 -32.67 46.29 31.30
C VAL A 5 -32.57 46.79 29.85
N LYS A 6 -31.33 46.85 29.34
CA LYS A 6 -31.02 46.82 27.89
C LYS A 6 -29.58 46.36 27.61
N ARG A 7 -28.68 46.40 28.62
CA ARG A 7 -27.26 46.03 28.49
C ARG A 7 -26.94 44.52 28.55
N SER A 8 -27.85 43.66 29.02
CA SER A 8 -27.57 42.21 29.14
C SER A 8 -27.79 41.44 27.85
N ASP A 9 -28.77 41.83 27.06
CA ASP A 9 -29.20 41.06 25.89
C ASP A 9 -28.28 41.31 24.68
N GLU A 10 -27.69 42.50 24.60
CA GLU A 10 -26.69 42.88 23.59
C GLU A 10 -25.38 42.08 23.75
N ASP A 11 -24.94 41.86 25.00
CA ASP A 11 -23.72 41.09 25.30
C ASP A 11 -23.94 39.57 25.13
N ALA A 12 -25.15 39.07 25.45
CA ALA A 12 -25.54 37.69 25.17
C ALA A 12 -25.63 37.41 23.67
N SER A 13 -26.21 38.31 22.89
CA SER A 13 -26.31 38.20 21.42
C SER A 13 -24.92 38.29 20.76
N ALA A 14 -24.06 39.19 21.21
CA ALA A 14 -22.68 39.29 20.74
C ALA A 14 -21.86 38.02 21.04
N ARG A 15 -22.02 37.43 22.23
CA ARG A 15 -21.40 36.16 22.59
C ARG A 15 -21.91 34.98 21.77
N PHE A 16 -23.21 34.92 21.50
CA PHE A 16 -23.80 33.90 20.63
C PHE A 16 -23.30 34.03 19.20
N ASN A 17 -23.21 35.24 18.66
CA ASN A 17 -22.67 35.47 17.32
C ASN A 17 -21.19 35.08 17.22
N LYS A 18 -20.39 35.40 18.25
CA LYS A 18 -18.98 35.00 18.31
C LYS A 18 -18.79 33.50 18.48
N LEU A 19 -19.67 32.83 19.23
CA LEU A 19 -19.71 31.37 19.34
C LEU A 19 -20.12 30.73 18.01
N SER A 20 -21.05 31.35 17.28
CA SER A 20 -21.50 30.91 15.95
C SER A 20 -20.40 31.07 14.90
N GLU A 21 -19.65 32.17 14.93
CA GLU A 21 -18.47 32.40 14.11
C GLU A 21 -17.33 31.43 14.45
N LEU A 22 -17.08 31.17 15.73
CA LEU A 22 -16.10 30.17 16.15
C LEU A 22 -16.50 28.76 15.69
N LEU A 23 -17.78 28.41 15.82
CA LEU A 23 -18.32 27.13 15.34
C LEU A 23 -18.25 27.03 13.81
N GLN A 24 -18.53 28.11 13.08
CA GLN A 24 -18.36 28.18 11.63
C GLN A 24 -16.88 28.11 11.22
N ALA A 25 -15.98 28.79 11.93
CA ALA A 25 -14.54 28.73 11.71
C ALA A 25 -13.94 27.34 12.02
N THR A 26 -14.49 26.59 12.99
CA THR A 26 -14.16 25.17 13.18
C THR A 26 -14.87 24.24 12.20
N ARG A 27 -16.00 24.65 11.59
CA ARG A 27 -16.68 23.93 10.49
C ARG A 27 -16.04 24.18 9.12
N ILE A 28 -15.16 25.18 8.99
CA ILE A 28 -14.15 25.23 7.92
C ILE A 28 -13.21 24.06 8.20
N ARG A 29 -13.61 22.91 7.65
CA ARG A 29 -13.02 21.59 7.83
C ARG A 29 -11.51 21.67 7.94
N LYS A 30 -10.98 21.34 9.11
CA LYS A 30 -9.81 20.48 9.12
C LYS A 30 -10.30 19.21 8.44
N ASP A 31 -9.97 19.02 7.17
CA ASP A 31 -10.22 17.76 6.46
C ASP A 31 -9.50 16.67 7.25
N PHE A 32 -10.20 16.08 8.22
CA PHE A 32 -9.75 14.85 8.83
C PHE A 32 -9.65 13.87 7.66
N PRO A 33 -8.47 13.30 7.41
CA PRO A 33 -8.33 12.38 6.30
C PRO A 33 -9.37 11.28 6.50
N GLU A 34 -10.23 11.11 5.50
CA GLU A 34 -11.23 10.05 5.49
C GLU A 34 -10.49 8.75 5.82
N SER A 35 -10.98 8.02 6.81
CA SER A 35 -10.31 6.84 7.32
C SER A 35 -11.32 5.72 7.36
N HIS A 36 -11.02 4.61 6.70
CA HIS A 36 -11.79 3.38 6.85
C HIS A 36 -11.27 2.61 8.05
N VAL A 37 -12.18 1.96 8.74
CA VAL A 37 -11.84 1.07 9.85
C VAL A 37 -12.41 -0.29 9.52
N PHE A 38 -11.58 -1.32 9.71
CA PHE A 38 -12.07 -2.68 9.80
C PHE A 38 -11.66 -3.27 11.14
N VAL A 39 -12.54 -4.12 11.67
CA VAL A 39 -12.35 -4.80 12.95
C VAL A 39 -11.98 -6.22 12.64
N ARG A 40 -10.90 -6.69 13.27
CA ARG A 40 -10.47 -8.08 13.19
C ARG A 40 -10.50 -8.72 14.56
N ASN A 41 -10.87 -10.00 14.61
CA ASN A 41 -10.92 -10.81 15.84
C ASN A 41 -9.83 -11.89 15.86
N VAL A 42 -8.91 -11.86 14.89
CA VAL A 42 -7.72 -12.72 14.83
C VAL A 42 -6.45 -11.87 14.80
N PRO A 43 -5.33 -12.35 15.39
CA PRO A 43 -4.11 -11.55 15.57
C PRO A 43 -3.30 -11.35 14.27
N ILE A 44 -3.63 -12.08 13.21
CA ILE A 44 -2.93 -12.03 11.93
C ILE A 44 -3.76 -11.28 10.88
N ARG A 45 -3.07 -10.60 9.96
CA ARG A 45 -3.67 -9.87 8.83
C ARG A 45 -3.53 -10.68 7.55
N THR A 46 -4.64 -11.23 7.05
CA THR A 46 -4.71 -12.03 5.84
C THR A 46 -6.13 -12.01 5.27
N THR A 47 -6.26 -12.12 3.96
CA THR A 47 -7.56 -12.30 3.29
C THR A 47 -8.06 -13.74 3.34
N GLN A 48 -7.24 -14.68 3.83
CA GLN A 48 -7.55 -16.12 3.84
C GLN A 48 -8.38 -16.56 5.05
N ILE A 49 -8.47 -15.72 6.09
CA ILE A 49 -9.11 -16.09 7.36
C ILE A 49 -10.28 -15.14 7.60
N PRO A 50 -11.51 -15.66 7.74
CA PRO A 50 -12.67 -14.85 8.13
C PRO A 50 -12.40 -14.09 9.43
N GLY A 51 -12.82 -12.82 9.48
CA GLY A 51 -12.58 -11.96 10.66
C GLY A 51 -11.17 -11.38 10.75
N SER A 52 -10.35 -11.52 9.71
CA SER A 52 -9.04 -10.86 9.57
C SER A 52 -9.16 -9.56 8.75
N VAL A 53 -8.60 -9.51 7.53
CA VAL A 53 -8.62 -8.33 6.66
C VAL A 53 -9.66 -8.53 5.56
N THR A 54 -10.46 -7.49 5.28
CA THR A 54 -11.40 -7.50 4.15
C THR A 54 -10.66 -7.45 2.82
N ALA A 55 -11.30 -7.88 1.73
CA ALA A 55 -10.70 -7.78 0.39
C ALA A 55 -10.31 -6.33 0.02
N SER A 56 -11.06 -5.34 0.53
CA SER A 56 -10.80 -3.90 0.36
C SER A 56 -9.69 -3.33 1.26
N GLY A 57 -9.28 -4.06 2.29
CA GLY A 57 -8.16 -3.68 3.17
C GLY A 57 -6.85 -4.39 2.82
N ALA A 58 -6.86 -5.29 1.83
CA ALA A 58 -5.72 -6.13 1.53
C ALA A 58 -4.53 -5.30 1.03
N GLY A 59 -3.34 -5.51 1.61
CA GLY A 59 -2.13 -4.77 1.24
C GLY A 59 -2.07 -3.32 1.73
N ALA A 60 -3.15 -2.78 2.31
CA ALA A 60 -3.18 -1.42 2.83
C ALA A 60 -2.25 -1.23 4.05
N ARG A 61 -1.68 -0.03 4.18
CA ARG A 61 -1.01 0.40 5.41
C ARG A 61 -2.06 0.79 6.44
N VAL A 62 -2.00 0.19 7.62
CA VAL A 62 -2.99 0.41 8.68
C VAL A 62 -2.29 0.74 9.99
N ASN A 63 -2.93 1.58 10.79
CA ASN A 63 -2.59 1.78 12.19
C ASN A 63 -3.53 0.92 13.03
N THR A 64 -2.95 -0.03 13.78
CA THR A 64 -3.68 -0.99 14.58
C THR A 64 -3.81 -0.50 16.01
N PHE A 65 -5.01 -0.58 16.58
CA PHE A 65 -5.25 -0.42 18.02
C PHE A 65 -5.85 -1.70 18.60
N GLY A 66 -5.42 -2.07 19.80
CA GLY A 66 -5.85 -3.29 20.48
C GLY A 66 -4.69 -4.27 20.73
N PRO A 67 -4.99 -5.50 21.18
CA PRO A 67 -6.33 -6.06 21.30
C PRO A 67 -7.14 -5.41 22.44
N PHE A 68 -8.43 -5.20 22.20
CA PHE A 68 -9.43 -4.90 23.22
C PHE A 68 -10.27 -6.16 23.46
N MET A 69 -10.45 -6.55 24.71
CA MET A 69 -11.26 -7.72 25.06
C MET A 69 -12.73 -7.30 25.17
N ASP A 70 -13.63 -8.06 24.55
CA ASP A 70 -15.07 -7.93 24.82
C ASP A 70 -15.48 -8.67 26.10
N ILE A 71 -16.79 -8.66 26.42
CA ILE A 71 -17.31 -9.30 27.63
C ILE A 71 -17.17 -10.84 27.60
N GLN A 72 -16.91 -11.42 26.44
CA GLN A 72 -16.66 -12.84 26.22
C GLN A 72 -15.15 -13.16 26.20
N GLY A 73 -14.28 -12.16 26.36
CA GLY A 73 -12.83 -12.31 26.30
C GLY A 73 -12.27 -12.49 24.89
N ILE A 74 -13.05 -12.19 23.85
CA ILE A 74 -12.59 -12.25 22.46
C ILE A 74 -11.78 -10.98 22.17
N PRO A 75 -10.54 -11.11 21.67
CA PRO A 75 -9.73 -9.94 21.32
C PRO A 75 -10.19 -9.31 20.01
N HIS A 76 -10.35 -7.99 20.02
CA HIS A 76 -10.66 -7.18 18.85
C HIS A 76 -9.53 -6.19 18.56
N TRP A 77 -9.09 -6.11 17.32
CA TRP A 77 -8.18 -5.09 16.84
C TRP A 77 -8.90 -4.19 15.84
N PHE A 78 -8.63 -2.89 15.93
CA PHE A 78 -9.18 -1.87 15.05
C PHE A 78 -8.05 -1.39 14.15
N ASP A 79 -8.16 -1.69 12.86
CA ASP A 79 -7.18 -1.32 11.86
C ASP A 79 -7.70 -0.10 11.08
N PHE A 80 -7.03 1.03 11.23
CA PHE A 80 -7.36 2.29 10.57
C PHE A 80 -6.57 2.46 9.29
N VAL A 81 -7.26 2.58 8.16
CA VAL A 81 -6.70 2.86 6.84
C VAL A 81 -6.94 4.31 6.49
N ARG A 82 -5.88 5.05 6.17
CA ARG A 82 -6.01 6.43 5.70
C ARG A 82 -6.36 6.45 4.22
N VAL A 83 -7.51 7.02 3.87
CA VAL A 83 -7.88 7.29 2.48
C VAL A 83 -7.07 8.50 1.99
N ARG A 84 -6.46 8.33 0.82
CA ARG A 84 -5.76 9.40 0.11
C ARG A 84 -6.34 9.52 -1.27
N LYS A 85 -6.48 10.75 -1.74
CA LYS A 85 -6.81 11.01 -3.14
C LYS A 85 -5.55 10.80 -3.98
N LEU A 86 -5.52 9.74 -4.77
CA LEU A 86 -4.41 9.41 -5.65
C LEU A 86 -4.67 9.92 -7.07
N ILE A 87 -3.60 10.20 -7.79
CA ILE A 87 -3.58 10.43 -9.24
C ILE A 87 -3.79 9.07 -9.91
N ALA A 88 -4.86 8.97 -10.69
CA ALA A 88 -5.19 7.77 -11.45
C ALA A 88 -4.71 7.91 -12.89
N LEU A 89 -3.74 7.08 -13.30
CA LEU A 89 -3.22 7.03 -14.67
C LEU A 89 -3.96 5.97 -15.48
N TYR A 90 -4.68 6.42 -16.51
CA TYR A 90 -5.45 5.58 -17.42
C TYR A 90 -4.70 5.33 -18.73
N ILE A 91 -4.91 4.15 -19.30
CA ILE A 91 -4.53 3.85 -20.68
C ILE A 91 -5.75 4.11 -21.56
N GLN A 92 -5.57 4.79 -22.69
CA GLN A 92 -6.64 5.05 -23.64
C GLN A 92 -7.36 3.75 -24.04
N GLY A 93 -8.69 3.77 -23.98
CA GLY A 93 -9.54 2.60 -24.25
C GLY A 93 -9.75 1.67 -23.05
N HIS A 94 -9.09 1.90 -21.92
CA HIS A 94 -9.33 1.15 -20.69
C HIS A 94 -10.31 1.90 -19.76
N SER A 95 -11.15 1.13 -19.06
CA SER A 95 -12.11 1.66 -18.09
C SER A 95 -11.51 1.90 -16.71
N LEU A 96 -10.47 1.13 -16.35
CA LEU A 96 -9.81 1.16 -15.05
C LEU A 96 -8.40 1.76 -15.17
N PRO A 97 -7.92 2.46 -14.13
CA PRO A 97 -6.56 3.00 -14.13
C PRO A 97 -5.53 1.89 -14.03
N ALA A 98 -4.42 2.02 -14.76
CA ALA A 98 -3.32 1.06 -14.70
C ALA A 98 -2.52 1.21 -13.40
N ILE A 99 -2.33 2.46 -12.95
CA ILE A 99 -1.59 2.82 -11.74
C ILE A 99 -2.31 3.95 -11.01
N LEU A 100 -2.33 3.87 -9.67
CA LEU A 100 -2.66 4.97 -8.77
C LEU A 100 -1.39 5.37 -8.04
N PHE A 101 -1.10 6.67 -7.96
CA PHE A 101 0.08 7.20 -7.25
C PHE A 101 -0.16 8.61 -6.74
N ASP A 102 0.72 9.12 -5.88
CA ASP A 102 0.72 10.51 -5.45
C ASP A 102 2.06 11.15 -5.85
N SER A 103 2.04 12.45 -6.12
CA SER A 103 3.21 13.18 -6.60
C SER A 103 3.17 14.63 -6.14
N THR A 104 4.22 15.07 -5.47
CA THR A 104 4.34 16.48 -5.09
C THR A 104 4.74 17.33 -6.30
N PHE A 105 3.82 18.19 -6.72
CA PHE A 105 4.07 19.14 -7.80
C PHE A 105 4.54 20.49 -7.25
N THR A 106 5.80 20.87 -7.51
CA THR A 106 6.22 22.25 -7.27
C THR A 106 5.70 23.14 -8.41
N GLN A 107 4.70 23.97 -8.11
CA GLN A 107 4.28 25.02 -9.03
C GLN A 107 5.34 26.13 -9.02
N SER A 108 5.88 26.47 -10.20
CA SER A 108 6.71 27.67 -10.35
C SER A 108 5.88 28.91 -10.02
N ARG A 109 6.44 29.86 -9.26
CA ARG A 109 5.79 31.17 -9.01
C ARG A 109 5.54 31.95 -10.30
N PHE A 110 6.23 31.59 -11.38
CA PHE A 110 6.02 32.10 -12.73
C PHE A 110 5.34 31.01 -13.55
N GLN A 111 4.01 31.05 -13.63
CA GLN A 111 3.25 30.26 -14.60
C GLN A 111 3.27 31.01 -15.93
N LEU A 112 3.87 30.41 -16.96
CA LEU A 112 3.76 30.91 -18.33
C LEU A 112 2.28 30.95 -18.71
N ILE A 113 1.81 32.08 -19.22
CA ILE A 113 0.49 32.19 -19.84
C ILE A 113 0.51 31.19 -21.01
N ASN A 114 -0.33 30.15 -20.95
CA ASN A 114 -0.37 28.95 -21.81
C ASN A 114 0.58 27.78 -21.48
N GLY A 115 1.18 27.74 -20.29
CA GLY A 115 1.89 26.55 -19.83
C GLY A 115 0.96 25.33 -19.67
N LYS A 116 1.41 24.13 -20.07
CA LYS A 116 0.66 22.90 -19.81
C LYS A 116 0.36 22.78 -18.31
N PRO A 117 -0.84 22.32 -17.91
CA PRO A 117 -1.14 21.99 -16.52
C PRO A 117 -0.01 21.18 -15.91
N VAL A 118 0.37 21.48 -14.68
CA VAL A 118 1.52 20.87 -14.00
C VAL A 118 1.38 19.34 -13.89
N GLU A 119 0.15 18.84 -13.97
CA GLU A 119 -0.23 17.43 -13.97
C GLU A 119 0.04 16.74 -15.32
N LEU A 120 0.05 17.47 -16.44
CA LEU A 120 0.31 16.94 -17.79
C LEU A 120 1.82 16.93 -18.12
N ARG A 121 2.61 16.33 -17.23
CA ARG A 121 4.06 16.13 -17.40
C ARG A 121 4.37 14.70 -17.80
N ARG A 122 5.60 14.49 -18.26
CA ARG A 122 6.13 13.16 -18.59
C ARG A 122 6.91 12.51 -17.45
N ASN A 123 7.23 13.27 -16.40
CA ASN A 123 8.06 12.78 -15.30
C ASN A 123 7.38 13.14 -13.97
N PHE A 124 7.21 12.13 -13.13
CA PHE A 124 6.60 12.24 -11.82
C PHE A 124 7.54 11.67 -10.77
N ASN A 125 7.76 12.42 -9.70
CA ASN A 125 8.38 11.88 -8.49
C ASN A 125 7.27 11.31 -7.61
N ILE A 126 7.43 10.07 -7.18
CA ILE A 126 6.43 9.36 -6.40
C ILE A 126 6.59 9.73 -4.93
N ASP A 127 5.48 10.10 -4.29
CA ASP A 127 5.45 10.33 -2.85
C ASP A 127 5.31 9.00 -2.07
N PRO A 128 5.83 8.91 -0.84
CA PRO A 128 5.76 7.69 -0.04
C PRO A 128 4.33 7.14 0.15
N ASP A 129 4.22 5.81 0.29
CA ASP A 129 2.96 5.08 0.57
C ASP A 129 1.81 5.32 -0.44
N SER A 130 2.12 5.64 -1.71
CA SER A 130 1.08 6.07 -2.66
C SER A 130 0.82 5.11 -3.84
N VAL A 131 1.66 4.10 -4.06
CA VAL A 131 1.63 3.32 -5.31
C VAL A 131 0.72 2.10 -5.20
N TRP A 132 -0.25 2.05 -6.10
CA TRP A 132 -1.08 0.88 -6.37
C TRP A 132 -1.06 0.57 -7.86
N ILE A 133 -0.88 -0.69 -8.22
CA ILE A 133 -0.77 -1.11 -9.62
C ILE A 133 -1.85 -2.15 -9.90
N GLN A 134 -2.54 -2.03 -11.02
CA GLN A 134 -3.55 -2.99 -11.42
C GLN A 134 -2.89 -4.38 -11.60
N THR A 135 -3.41 -5.41 -10.93
CA THR A 135 -2.81 -6.75 -10.96
C THR A 135 -2.81 -7.35 -12.36
N ARG A 136 -3.84 -7.02 -13.16
CA ARG A 136 -3.99 -7.47 -14.55
C ARG A 136 -2.93 -6.93 -15.51
N LEU A 137 -2.24 -5.84 -15.12
CA LEU A 137 -1.04 -5.38 -15.84
C LEU A 137 0.08 -6.45 -15.80
N PHE A 138 0.14 -7.23 -14.72
CA PHE A 138 1.14 -8.27 -14.51
C PHE A 138 0.66 -9.67 -14.82
N GLU A 139 -0.62 -9.98 -14.73
CA GLU A 139 -1.11 -11.31 -15.08
C GLU A 139 -2.53 -11.24 -15.62
N ASN A 140 -2.72 -11.72 -16.85
CA ASN A 140 -4.02 -11.62 -17.54
C ASN A 140 -5.15 -12.37 -16.82
N ASN A 141 -4.81 -13.43 -16.08
CA ASN A 141 -5.75 -14.21 -15.28
C ASN A 141 -6.11 -13.56 -13.94
N ALA A 142 -5.49 -12.44 -13.57
CA ALA A 142 -5.86 -11.70 -12.38
C ALA A 142 -7.20 -10.97 -12.57
N PRO A 143 -8.02 -10.83 -11.50
CA PRO A 143 -9.25 -10.04 -11.56
C PRO A 143 -8.98 -8.60 -12.02
N ALA A 144 -9.86 -8.07 -12.87
CA ALA A 144 -9.66 -6.77 -13.51
C ALA A 144 -9.72 -5.59 -12.53
N ASP A 145 -10.50 -5.74 -11.46
CA ASP A 145 -10.79 -4.77 -10.40
C ASP A 145 -9.77 -4.79 -9.25
N GLN A 146 -8.73 -5.61 -9.36
CA GLN A 146 -7.74 -5.74 -8.30
C GLN A 146 -6.49 -4.90 -8.51
N TYR A 147 -6.00 -4.36 -7.40
CA TYR A 147 -4.78 -3.58 -7.31
C TYR A 147 -3.83 -4.17 -6.27
N CYS A 148 -2.53 -4.19 -6.57
CA CYS A 148 -1.51 -4.48 -5.57
C CYS A 148 -0.89 -3.19 -5.05
N GLY A 149 -0.91 -3.01 -3.73
CA GLY A 149 -0.25 -1.90 -3.06
C GLY A 149 1.23 -2.19 -2.83
N LEU A 150 2.09 -1.20 -3.11
CA LEU A 150 3.52 -1.25 -2.82
C LEU A 150 3.88 -0.17 -1.80
N ARG A 151 4.62 -0.57 -0.75
CA ARG A 151 5.22 0.40 0.18
C ARG A 151 6.46 0.99 -0.45
N VAL A 152 6.33 2.23 -0.89
CA VAL A 152 7.41 2.98 -1.52
C VAL A 152 7.90 4.07 -0.56
N LYS A 153 9.21 4.29 -0.52
CA LYS A 153 9.82 5.50 0.05
C LYS A 153 9.99 6.61 -0.99
N GLY A 154 9.76 6.29 -2.26
CA GLY A 154 9.77 7.20 -3.39
C GLY A 154 10.03 6.46 -4.69
N GLY A 155 10.34 7.19 -5.76
CA GLY A 155 10.60 6.63 -7.07
C GLY A 155 10.22 7.60 -8.18
N THR A 156 10.20 7.11 -9.42
CA THR A 156 9.81 7.90 -10.58
C THR A 156 8.88 7.13 -11.51
N ILE A 157 7.93 7.86 -12.12
CA ILE A 157 7.17 7.41 -13.28
C ILE A 157 7.55 8.30 -14.46
N THR A 158 8.01 7.69 -15.56
CA THR A 158 8.39 8.37 -16.79
C THR A 158 7.51 7.89 -17.95
N LEU A 159 7.00 8.84 -18.72
CA LEU A 159 6.18 8.65 -19.91
C LEU A 159 6.99 9.05 -21.15
N ASP A 160 6.99 8.22 -22.19
CA ASP A 160 7.67 8.53 -23.46
C ASP A 160 6.88 9.51 -24.35
N SER A 161 5.60 9.73 -24.05
CA SER A 161 4.70 10.65 -24.77
C SER A 161 3.92 11.52 -23.80
N ASP A 162 3.34 12.61 -24.31
CA ASP A 162 2.58 13.54 -23.48
C ASP A 162 1.24 12.90 -23.06
N PRO A 163 0.90 12.93 -21.77
CA PRO A 163 -0.44 12.56 -21.33
C PRO A 163 -1.45 13.65 -21.72
N PHE A 164 -2.73 13.31 -21.70
CA PHE A 164 -3.84 14.20 -21.98
C PHE A 164 -5.02 13.90 -21.06
N MET A 165 -5.96 14.85 -20.97
CA MET A 165 -7.20 14.64 -20.23
C MET A 165 -8.27 14.07 -21.17
N GLU A 166 -8.83 12.91 -20.83
CA GLU A 166 -9.96 12.30 -21.54
C GLU A 166 -11.13 12.14 -20.57
N SER A 167 -12.23 12.87 -20.80
CA SER A 167 -13.40 12.82 -19.91
C SER A 167 -13.04 13.04 -18.43
N ASN A 168 -12.16 14.03 -18.18
CA ASN A 168 -11.63 14.35 -16.85
C ASN A 168 -10.74 13.24 -16.21
N ARG A 169 -10.23 12.31 -17.01
CA ARG A 169 -9.25 11.29 -16.60
C ARG A 169 -7.86 11.63 -17.12
N PHE A 170 -6.85 11.46 -16.28
CA PHE A 170 -5.45 11.60 -16.68
C PHE A 170 -5.03 10.35 -17.47
N THR A 171 -4.87 10.51 -18.78
CA THR A 171 -4.80 9.41 -19.74
C THR A 171 -3.54 9.48 -20.59
N ILE A 172 -2.97 8.33 -20.92
CA ILE A 172 -1.90 8.16 -21.91
C ILE A 172 -2.42 7.39 -23.13
N SER A 173 -1.78 7.57 -24.29
CA SER A 173 -2.11 6.78 -25.47
C SER A 173 -1.81 5.29 -25.22
N SER A 174 -2.50 4.41 -25.95
CA SER A 174 -2.22 2.97 -25.92
C SER A 174 -0.80 2.61 -26.42
N THR A 175 -0.14 3.54 -27.11
CA THR A 175 1.22 3.37 -27.63
C THR A 175 2.32 3.89 -26.70
N CYS A 176 1.94 4.63 -25.65
CA CYS A 176 2.88 5.20 -24.69
C CYS A 176 3.55 4.10 -23.86
N ASN A 177 4.88 4.14 -23.81
CA ASN A 177 5.65 3.35 -22.86
C ASN A 177 5.80 4.12 -21.54
N VAL A 178 5.42 3.45 -20.46
CA VAL A 178 5.56 3.95 -19.09
C VAL A 178 6.66 3.18 -18.40
N ILE A 179 7.60 3.87 -17.78
CA ILE A 179 8.66 3.27 -16.96
C ILE A 179 8.44 3.69 -15.52
N CYS A 180 8.30 2.71 -14.63
CA CYS A 180 8.19 2.89 -13.19
C CYS A 180 9.49 2.40 -12.54
N ASP A 181 10.16 3.28 -11.81
CA ASP A 181 11.38 2.99 -11.05
C ASP A 181 11.12 3.28 -9.57
N LEU A 182 10.78 2.24 -8.82
CA LEU A 182 10.27 2.34 -7.46
C LEU A 182 11.35 2.01 -6.44
N LYS A 183 11.46 2.85 -5.41
CA LYS A 183 12.27 2.59 -4.23
C LYS A 183 11.35 2.12 -3.11
N LEU A 184 11.55 0.89 -2.67
CA LEU A 184 10.67 0.22 -1.73
C LEU A 184 11.10 0.47 -0.28
N GLU A 185 10.11 0.52 0.61
CA GLU A 185 10.32 0.58 2.05
C GLU A 185 10.61 -0.82 2.60
N GLN A 186 11.69 -0.96 3.37
CA GLN A 186 11.97 -2.20 4.11
C GLN A 186 11.21 -2.18 5.43
N ASN A 187 10.45 -3.23 5.71
CA ASN A 187 9.86 -3.40 7.03
C ASN A 187 10.84 -4.15 7.94
N ILE A 188 11.48 -3.43 8.85
CA ILE A 188 12.56 -3.96 9.68
C ILE A 188 12.10 -4.36 11.09
N VAL A 189 10.85 -4.07 11.45
CA VAL A 189 10.38 -4.25 12.84
C VAL A 189 9.01 -4.93 12.86
N PHE A 190 8.98 -6.11 13.47
CA PHE A 190 7.75 -6.70 13.97
C PHE A 190 7.67 -6.37 15.46
N GLU A 191 6.67 -5.59 15.87
CA GLU A 191 6.37 -5.44 17.29
C GLU A 191 6.06 -6.81 17.86
N SER A 192 6.90 -7.27 18.78
CA SER A 192 6.71 -8.53 19.49
C SER A 192 7.18 -8.36 20.91
N ASP A 193 6.54 -9.06 21.84
CA ASP A 193 7.03 -9.19 23.20
C ASP A 193 8.27 -10.09 23.19
N PRO A 194 9.48 -9.55 23.46
CA PRO A 194 10.71 -10.34 23.44
C PRO A 194 10.78 -11.33 24.61
N THR A 195 9.98 -11.14 25.65
CA THR A 195 9.99 -11.97 26.87
C THR A 195 9.07 -13.18 26.77
N SER A 196 8.11 -13.18 25.84
CA SER A 196 7.19 -14.30 25.64
C SER A 196 7.96 -15.57 25.25
N PRO A 197 7.73 -16.72 25.92
CA PRO A 197 8.37 -17.97 25.55
C PRO A 197 7.85 -18.52 24.19
N PHE A 198 6.73 -18.00 23.68
CA PHE A 198 6.05 -18.50 22.49
C PHE A 198 6.46 -17.73 21.24
N GLY A 199 6.56 -18.41 20.10
CA GLY A 199 6.87 -17.76 18.81
C GLY A 199 8.34 -17.34 18.65
N LYS A 200 9.27 -17.95 19.41
CA LYS A 200 10.71 -17.63 19.37
C LYS A 200 11.30 -17.79 17.96
N ASP A 201 10.93 -18.84 17.24
CA ASP A 201 11.36 -19.05 15.84
C ASP A 201 10.93 -17.91 14.91
N ALA A 202 9.70 -17.42 15.05
CA ALA A 202 9.19 -16.30 14.25
C ALA A 202 9.91 -14.98 14.58
N ARG A 203 10.28 -14.75 15.84
CA ARG A 203 11.07 -13.57 16.25
C ARG A 203 12.53 -13.63 15.79
N LEU A 204 13.11 -14.82 15.74
CA LEU A 204 14.47 -15.03 15.23
C LEU A 204 14.53 -15.00 13.70
N ALA A 205 13.38 -15.17 13.03
CA ALA A 205 13.32 -15.05 11.60
C ALA A 205 13.63 -13.61 11.15
N LYS A 206 14.44 -13.49 10.12
CA LYS A 206 14.80 -12.21 9.52
C LYS A 206 14.41 -12.22 8.05
N TYR A 207 13.90 -11.10 7.57
CA TYR A 207 13.48 -10.95 6.19
C TYR A 207 13.95 -9.60 5.69
N GLU A 208 14.49 -9.60 4.49
CA GLU A 208 14.75 -8.41 3.71
C GLU A 208 14.11 -8.62 2.35
N LEU A 209 13.13 -7.77 2.07
CA LEU A 209 12.39 -7.79 0.82
C LEU A 209 13.19 -7.01 -0.22
N PRO A 210 12.83 -7.10 -1.51
CA PRO A 210 13.42 -6.23 -2.52
C PRO A 210 13.29 -4.76 -2.13
N ASP A 211 14.38 -4.01 -2.24
CA ASP A 211 14.43 -2.57 -1.92
C ASP A 211 14.14 -1.66 -3.11
N SER A 212 14.05 -2.27 -4.30
CA SER A 212 13.87 -1.62 -5.58
C SER A 212 13.03 -2.51 -6.50
N PHE A 213 12.20 -1.88 -7.31
CA PHE A 213 11.41 -2.57 -8.33
C PHE A 213 11.22 -1.66 -9.53
N LYS A 214 11.70 -2.13 -10.68
CA LYS A 214 11.64 -1.40 -11.94
C LYS A 214 10.91 -2.21 -12.99
N PHE A 215 9.93 -1.61 -13.62
CA PHE A 215 9.16 -2.24 -14.69
C PHE A 215 8.72 -1.20 -15.72
N SER A 216 8.43 -1.67 -16.92
CA SER A 216 7.78 -0.88 -17.95
C SER A 216 6.45 -1.53 -18.35
N PHE A 217 5.56 -0.72 -18.90
CA PHE A 217 4.37 -1.22 -19.56
C PHE A 217 3.93 -0.32 -20.70
N LYS A 218 3.30 -0.95 -21.69
CA LYS A 218 2.70 -0.34 -22.86
C LYS A 218 1.44 -1.11 -23.20
N ASN A 219 0.29 -0.44 -23.10
CA ASN A 219 -1.01 -1.10 -23.18
C ASN A 219 -1.12 -2.25 -22.15
N ASN A 220 -1.38 -3.49 -22.61
CA ASN A 220 -1.41 -4.70 -21.77
C ASN A 220 -0.08 -5.46 -21.74
N THR A 221 0.95 -4.95 -22.41
CA THR A 221 2.28 -5.55 -22.40
C THR A 221 3.10 -4.94 -21.27
N LYS A 222 3.82 -5.78 -20.54
CA LYS A 222 4.73 -5.36 -19.48
C LYS A 222 6.11 -5.95 -19.69
N GLU A 223 7.08 -5.37 -19.00
CA GLU A 223 8.43 -5.88 -18.84
C GLU A 223 8.87 -5.58 -17.42
N ILE A 224 9.33 -6.60 -16.68
CA ILE A 224 10.03 -6.38 -15.43
C ILE A 224 11.50 -6.16 -15.78
N ILE A 225 11.99 -4.95 -15.52
CA ILE A 225 13.35 -4.56 -15.86
C ILE A 225 14.31 -5.04 -14.75
N SER A 226 13.94 -4.83 -13.49
CA SER A 226 14.72 -5.31 -12.35
C SER A 226 13.89 -5.42 -11.07
N VAL A 227 14.34 -6.31 -10.19
CA VAL A 227 13.85 -6.45 -8.82
C VAL A 227 15.08 -6.54 -7.92
N GLY A 228 15.11 -5.80 -6.82
CA GLY A 228 16.19 -5.90 -5.84
C GLY A 228 16.30 -7.32 -5.26
N ASP A 229 17.50 -7.71 -4.87
CA ASP A 229 17.73 -8.99 -4.18
C ASP A 229 16.91 -9.03 -2.88
N ALA A 230 16.39 -10.21 -2.55
CA ALA A 230 15.75 -10.47 -1.26
C ALA A 230 16.54 -11.52 -0.49
N ARG A 231 16.47 -11.47 0.84
CA ARG A 231 17.08 -12.49 1.70
C ARG A 231 16.21 -12.80 2.89
N TRP A 232 16.37 -14.00 3.42
CA TRP A 232 15.74 -14.36 4.66
C TRP A 232 16.66 -15.23 5.51
N LYS A 233 16.36 -15.29 6.81
CA LYS A 233 16.86 -16.28 7.74
C LYS A 233 15.68 -16.89 8.45
N VAL A 234 15.40 -18.17 8.23
CA VAL A 234 14.25 -18.86 8.82
C VAL A 234 14.70 -20.23 9.33
N TYR A 235 14.35 -20.56 10.58
CA TYR A 235 14.80 -21.80 11.25
C TYR A 235 16.32 -22.05 11.13
N GLY A 236 17.10 -20.97 11.24
CA GLY A 236 18.56 -20.99 11.15
C GLY A 236 19.14 -21.00 9.74
N GLN A 237 18.37 -21.31 8.69
CA GLN A 237 18.86 -21.30 7.31
C GLN A 237 18.79 -19.89 6.70
N ASP A 238 19.91 -19.44 6.15
CA ASP A 238 20.00 -18.25 5.30
C ASP A 238 19.75 -18.61 3.83
N SER A 239 18.87 -17.88 3.15
CA SER A 239 18.70 -17.97 1.67
C SER A 239 18.63 -16.58 1.05
N ASN A 240 19.06 -16.52 -0.21
CA ASN A 240 19.01 -15.33 -1.06
C ASN A 240 18.14 -15.62 -2.29
N PHE A 241 17.39 -14.63 -2.72
CA PHE A 241 16.48 -14.69 -3.83
C PHE A 241 16.83 -13.60 -4.85
N ARG A 242 16.93 -13.98 -6.12
CA ARG A 242 17.31 -13.07 -7.20
C ARG A 242 16.33 -13.10 -8.37
N TYR A 243 16.15 -11.95 -8.98
CA TYR A 243 15.52 -11.83 -10.29
C TYR A 243 16.60 -11.79 -11.36
N THR A 244 16.42 -12.56 -12.45
CA THR A 244 17.42 -12.78 -13.50
C THR A 244 16.95 -12.31 -14.88
N GLY A 245 15.85 -11.56 -14.95
CA GLY A 245 15.41 -10.84 -16.15
C GLY A 245 14.32 -11.52 -16.98
N ASN A 246 13.99 -12.80 -16.70
CA ASN A 246 13.05 -13.58 -17.53
C ASN A 246 12.04 -14.38 -16.72
N GLN A 247 11.95 -14.14 -15.41
CA GLN A 247 10.98 -14.83 -14.56
C GLN A 247 9.57 -14.31 -14.82
N THR A 248 8.60 -15.23 -14.69
CA THR A 248 7.18 -14.94 -14.93
C THR A 248 6.51 -14.29 -13.72
N CYS A 249 5.43 -13.57 -14.00
CA CYS A 249 4.44 -13.21 -13.00
C CYS A 249 3.36 -14.30 -12.98
N THR A 250 2.77 -14.54 -11.82
CA THR A 250 1.58 -15.39 -11.69
C THR A 250 0.62 -14.79 -10.68
N TYR A 251 -0.67 -15.02 -10.86
CA TYR A 251 -1.68 -14.68 -9.88
C TYR A 251 -2.22 -15.96 -9.26
N ASN A 252 -1.99 -16.11 -7.97
CA ASN A 252 -2.52 -17.25 -7.22
C ASN A 252 -3.85 -16.83 -6.58
N SER A 253 -4.95 -17.36 -7.14
CA SER A 253 -6.31 -17.08 -6.68
C SER A 253 -6.60 -17.62 -5.28
N PHE A 254 -5.98 -18.74 -4.89
CA PHE A 254 -6.17 -19.33 -3.56
C PHE A 254 -5.68 -18.40 -2.44
N VAL A 255 -4.54 -17.74 -2.66
CA VAL A 255 -3.99 -16.80 -1.67
C VAL A 255 -4.28 -15.33 -2.01
N SER A 256 -4.95 -15.05 -3.13
CA SER A 256 -5.22 -13.72 -3.68
C SER A 256 -3.96 -12.84 -3.78
N ARG A 257 -2.91 -13.39 -4.39
CA ARG A 257 -1.63 -12.69 -4.54
C ARG A 257 -1.13 -12.72 -5.98
N LEU A 258 -0.67 -11.57 -6.43
CA LEU A 258 0.26 -11.48 -7.54
C LEU A 258 1.65 -11.88 -7.04
N ALA A 259 2.39 -12.66 -7.82
CA ALA A 259 3.68 -13.20 -7.44
C ALA A 259 4.67 -13.07 -8.59
N ILE A 260 5.84 -12.49 -8.33
CA ILE A 260 6.98 -12.46 -9.25
C ILE A 260 7.90 -13.60 -8.85
N GLN A 261 8.18 -14.51 -9.77
CA GLN A 261 9.10 -15.61 -9.49
C GLN A 261 10.53 -15.08 -9.29
N MET A 262 11.21 -15.63 -8.29
CA MET A 262 12.61 -15.35 -7.98
C MET A 262 13.37 -16.67 -7.86
N GLU A 263 14.65 -16.66 -8.16
CA GLU A 263 15.55 -17.81 -8.01
C GLU A 263 16.13 -17.83 -6.59
N CYS A 264 15.89 -18.93 -5.87
CA CYS A 264 16.51 -19.18 -4.57
C CYS A 264 17.88 -19.84 -4.76
N ASN A 265 18.91 -19.33 -4.08
CA ASN A 265 20.26 -19.90 -4.14
C ASN A 265 20.34 -21.32 -3.55
N ASN A 266 19.39 -21.71 -2.69
CA ASN A 266 19.31 -23.04 -2.09
C ASN A 266 18.23 -23.88 -2.81
N PRO A 267 18.54 -25.12 -3.23
CA PRO A 267 17.54 -26.02 -3.83
C PRO A 267 16.65 -26.72 -2.79
N THR A 268 17.03 -26.66 -1.51
CA THR A 268 16.28 -27.25 -0.41
C THR A 268 16.12 -26.26 0.75
N PHE A 269 15.00 -26.39 1.43
CA PHE A 269 14.74 -25.78 2.72
C PHE A 269 15.03 -26.81 3.81
N ASN A 270 15.85 -26.44 4.79
CA ASN A 270 16.34 -27.28 5.88
C ASN A 270 16.03 -26.58 7.20
N ILE A 271 15.49 -27.32 8.14
CA ILE A 271 15.26 -26.83 9.51
C ILE A 271 16.53 -27.11 10.30
N LEU A 272 17.33 -26.06 10.52
CA LEU A 272 18.63 -26.16 11.20
C LEU A 272 18.54 -25.83 12.69
N ASN A 273 17.59 -24.99 13.07
CA ASN A 273 17.30 -24.64 14.46
C ASN A 273 15.79 -24.50 14.65
N CYS A 274 15.26 -25.03 15.76
CA CYS A 274 13.86 -24.88 16.18
C CYS A 274 13.80 -24.60 17.69
N GLU A 275 13.31 -23.43 18.04
CA GLU A 275 13.33 -22.88 19.40
C GLU A 275 11.93 -22.91 20.05
N SER A 276 10.95 -23.50 19.37
CA SER A 276 9.59 -23.65 19.88
C SER A 276 9.56 -24.57 21.12
N PRO A 277 8.91 -24.14 22.22
CA PRO A 277 8.75 -24.97 23.42
C PRO A 277 7.61 -26.00 23.28
N PHE A 278 6.76 -25.90 22.25
CA PHE A 278 5.58 -26.77 22.09
C PHE A 278 5.84 -28.00 21.24
N PHE A 279 6.65 -27.85 20.20
CA PHE A 279 6.97 -28.90 19.24
C PHE A 279 8.33 -28.62 18.65
N GLN A 280 9.02 -29.67 18.22
CA GLN A 280 10.32 -29.59 17.57
C GLN A 280 10.15 -30.06 16.13
N PHE A 281 10.72 -29.30 15.19
CA PHE A 281 10.74 -29.66 13.78
C PHE A 281 12.15 -29.99 13.34
N SER A 282 12.27 -30.92 12.41
CA SER A 282 13.54 -31.28 11.77
C SER A 282 13.28 -31.83 10.38
N GLY A 283 14.28 -31.75 9.52
CA GLY A 283 14.25 -32.34 8.18
C GLY A 283 14.45 -31.31 7.08
N SER A 284 14.24 -31.76 5.85
CA SER A 284 14.44 -30.96 4.66
C SER A 284 13.34 -31.21 3.62
N ALA A 285 13.09 -30.18 2.81
CA ALA A 285 12.16 -30.23 1.69
C ALA A 285 12.77 -29.55 0.47
N LYS A 286 12.46 -30.06 -0.72
CA LYS A 286 12.88 -29.42 -1.98
C LYS A 286 12.13 -28.10 -2.17
N ILE A 287 12.84 -27.04 -2.53
CA ILE A 287 12.24 -25.79 -2.99
C ILE A 287 11.91 -25.98 -4.47
N VAL A 288 10.62 -26.05 -4.78
CA VAL A 288 10.14 -26.18 -6.17
C VAL A 288 10.16 -24.83 -6.86
N GLN A 289 9.65 -23.80 -6.18
CA GLN A 289 9.56 -22.43 -6.67
C GLN A 289 9.64 -21.45 -5.50
N SER A 290 10.08 -20.23 -5.79
CA SER A 290 10.11 -19.10 -4.86
C SER A 290 9.57 -17.86 -5.54
N TRP A 291 8.86 -17.04 -4.78
CA TRP A 291 8.21 -15.84 -5.29
C TRP A 291 8.28 -14.69 -4.31
N TRP A 292 8.33 -13.48 -4.85
CA TRP A 292 7.99 -12.28 -4.13
C TRP A 292 6.53 -11.92 -4.42
N GLY A 293 5.69 -11.89 -3.37
CA GLY A 293 4.24 -11.81 -3.49
C GLY A 293 3.63 -10.51 -2.97
N PHE A 294 2.63 -10.02 -3.69
CA PHE A 294 1.83 -8.84 -3.36
C PHE A 294 0.38 -9.23 -3.09
N ALA A 295 -0.23 -8.65 -2.06
CA ALA A 295 -1.65 -8.83 -1.82
C ALA A 295 -2.47 -8.08 -2.87
N GLY A 296 -3.45 -8.76 -3.48
CA GLY A 296 -4.46 -8.12 -4.31
C GLY A 296 -5.56 -7.52 -3.44
N CYS A 297 -5.82 -6.23 -3.60
CA CYS A 297 -6.91 -5.49 -3.00
C CYS A 297 -8.02 -5.32 -4.02
N GLN A 298 -9.27 -5.56 -3.61
CA GLN A 298 -10.43 -5.19 -4.41
C GLN A 298 -10.81 -3.75 -4.10
N ASN A 299 -11.00 -2.95 -5.15
CA ASN A 299 -11.43 -1.56 -5.03
C ASN A 299 -12.96 -1.45 -5.01
#